data_AF-A0AAJ2S540-F1
#
_entry.id   AF-A0AAJ2S540-F1
#
_cell.length_a   1.000
_cell.length_b   1.000
_cell.length_c   1.000
_cell.angle_alpha   90.00
_cell.angle_beta   90.00
_cell.angle_gamma   90.00
#
_symmetry.space_group_name_H-M   'P 1'
#
loop_
_entity.id
_entity.type
_entity.pdbx_description
1 polymer ?
#
loop_
_entity_poly.entity_id
_entity_poly.type
_entity_poly.pdbx_seq_one_letter_code
_entity_poly.pdbx_strand_id
1 'polypeptide(L)'
;MRRLPRKSDEAIRFKARDLGIVSLGHTYARQWEEQEWQLLHQNRHQLPLELMQLFPDRSLSSIKNALIRLKRSNGQGTRPAGSASSKKVTIAWTKSEKAILLRWYETSKTMGEILAMLPGRPRASVFAAANKLGLFRPLSDWTEKEIQILKDHYPKEGPAVVKRLPGRQRRTTSQKAAQLGLRMNSSTPRHTWSPEDWERLEKHLHLSFPELQRLFPGRSLSSLKNACNRVRARRKAEYEG
;
A
#
# COMPACT_ATOMS: atom_id res chain seq x y z
N MET A 1 0.94 -8.53 -26.50
CA MET A 1 -0.18 -7.64 -26.90
C MET A 1 0.37 -6.25 -27.19
N ARG A 2 0.49 -5.86 -28.47
CA ARG A 2 0.96 -4.52 -28.86
C ARG A 2 -0.10 -3.48 -28.48
N ARG A 3 0.30 -2.42 -27.77
CA ARG A 3 -0.57 -1.29 -27.42
C ARG A 3 -0.80 -0.44 -28.66
N LEU A 4 -2.07 -0.17 -28.98
CA LEU A 4 -2.42 0.78 -30.04
C LEU A 4 -2.16 2.22 -29.52
N PRO A 5 -1.31 3.01 -30.19
CA PRO A 5 -0.73 4.23 -29.61
C PRO A 5 -1.67 5.44 -29.52
N ARG A 6 -2.94 5.32 -29.91
CA ARG A 6 -3.91 6.44 -29.93
C ARG A 6 -5.24 6.18 -29.23
N LYS A 7 -5.38 5.07 -28.51
CA LYS A 7 -6.65 4.73 -27.83
C LYS A 7 -6.40 4.54 -26.34
N SER A 8 -7.16 5.25 -25.53
CA SER A 8 -7.16 5.06 -24.07
C SER A 8 -7.58 3.64 -23.73
N ASP A 9 -7.14 3.14 -22.57
CA ASP A 9 -7.53 1.81 -22.11
C ASP A 9 -9.07 1.66 -22.04
N GLU A 10 -9.80 2.77 -21.85
CA GLU A 10 -11.27 2.84 -21.89
C GLU A 10 -11.84 2.61 -23.30
N ALA A 11 -11.22 3.20 -24.33
CA ALA A 11 -11.65 3.01 -25.72
C ALA A 11 -11.38 1.58 -26.22
N ILE A 12 -10.30 0.95 -25.73
CA ILE A 12 -9.97 -0.45 -26.01
C ILE A 12 -11.00 -1.36 -25.32
N ARG A 13 -11.36 -1.08 -24.06
CA ARG A 13 -12.42 -1.79 -23.32
C ARG A 13 -13.78 -1.67 -23.99
N PHE A 14 -14.13 -0.46 -24.44
CA PHE A 14 -15.39 -0.21 -25.15
C PHE A 14 -15.47 -1.00 -26.46
N LYS A 15 -14.38 -1.04 -27.23
CA LYS A 15 -14.34 -1.80 -28.49
C LYS A 15 -14.32 -3.32 -28.27
N ALA A 16 -13.68 -3.80 -27.20
CA ALA A 16 -13.75 -5.22 -26.81
C ALA A 16 -15.17 -5.65 -26.41
N ARG A 17 -15.92 -4.75 -25.76
CA ARG A 17 -17.35 -4.93 -25.45
C ARG A 17 -18.24 -4.98 -26.70
N ASP A 18 -18.01 -4.05 -27.64
CA ASP A 18 -18.71 -3.97 -28.94
C ASP A 18 -18.48 -5.22 -29.79
N LEU A 19 -17.29 -5.83 -29.70
CA LEU A 19 -16.92 -7.04 -30.42
C LEU A 19 -17.24 -8.34 -29.66
N GLY A 20 -17.88 -8.27 -28.50
CA GLY A 20 -18.28 -9.46 -27.72
C GLY A 20 -17.12 -10.29 -27.16
N ILE A 21 -15.90 -9.73 -27.07
CA ILE A 21 -14.71 -10.47 -26.66
C ILE A 21 -14.64 -10.48 -25.12
N VAL A 22 -14.90 -11.63 -24.51
CA VAL A 22 -14.80 -11.86 -23.06
C VAL A 22 -13.51 -12.60 -22.73
N SER A 23 -12.71 -12.08 -21.80
CA SER A 23 -11.60 -12.84 -21.22
C SER A 23 -12.14 -13.84 -20.19
N LEU A 24 -11.73 -15.10 -20.29
CA LEU A 24 -12.03 -16.11 -19.27
C LEU A 24 -11.61 -15.60 -17.89
N GLY A 25 -12.57 -15.56 -16.95
CA GLY A 25 -12.36 -15.17 -15.55
C GLY A 25 -12.67 -13.71 -15.18
N HIS A 26 -13.18 -12.88 -16.09
CA HIS A 26 -13.73 -11.56 -15.75
C HIS A 26 -15.16 -11.41 -16.31
N THR A 27 -16.17 -11.52 -15.44
CA THR A 27 -17.52 -11.08 -15.79
C THR A 27 -17.62 -9.58 -15.56
N TYR A 28 -17.84 -8.81 -16.63
CA TYR A 28 -18.10 -7.38 -16.52
C TYR A 28 -19.28 -7.15 -15.55
N ALA A 29 -19.16 -6.19 -14.65
CA ALA A 29 -20.27 -5.75 -13.83
C ALA A 29 -21.37 -5.17 -14.74
N ARG A 30 -22.28 -6.02 -15.24
CA ARG A 30 -23.51 -5.57 -15.93
C ARG A 30 -24.22 -4.59 -15.00
N GLN A 31 -24.70 -3.48 -15.55
CA GLN A 31 -25.55 -2.55 -14.81
C GLN A 31 -26.80 -3.28 -14.32
N TRP A 32 -27.34 -2.87 -13.17
CA TRP A 32 -28.57 -3.44 -12.63
C TRP A 32 -29.76 -2.80 -13.36
N GLU A 33 -30.64 -3.62 -13.90
CA GLU A 33 -31.85 -3.17 -14.59
C GLU A 33 -32.94 -2.76 -13.59
N GLU A 34 -33.91 -1.99 -14.03
CA GLU A 34 -34.98 -1.46 -13.16
C GLU A 34 -35.80 -2.59 -12.51
N GLN A 35 -36.08 -3.66 -13.26
CA GLN A 35 -36.79 -4.84 -12.75
C GLN A 35 -35.97 -5.57 -11.67
N GLU A 36 -34.65 -5.64 -11.84
CA GLU A 36 -33.76 -6.24 -10.83
C GLU A 36 -33.70 -5.40 -9.56
N TRP A 37 -33.72 -4.07 -9.68
CA TRP A 37 -33.81 -3.17 -8.55
C TRP A 37 -35.12 -3.31 -7.77
N GLN A 38 -36.25 -3.42 -8.48
CA GLN A 38 -37.55 -3.65 -7.87
C GLN A 38 -37.60 -4.99 -7.11
N LEU A 39 -37.13 -6.06 -7.75
CA LEU A 39 -37.08 -7.39 -7.14
C LEU A 39 -36.14 -7.42 -5.91
N LEU A 40 -35.00 -6.73 -5.98
CA LEU A 40 -34.07 -6.58 -4.85
C LEU A 40 -34.68 -5.76 -3.72
N HIS A 41 -35.48 -4.74 -4.02
CA HIS A 41 -36.16 -3.92 -3.01
C HIS A 41 -37.22 -4.71 -2.25
N GLN A 42 -38.04 -5.50 -2.95
CA GLN A 42 -39.05 -6.38 -2.35
C GLN A 42 -38.42 -7.43 -1.42
N ASN A 43 -37.28 -8.01 -1.81
CA ASN A 43 -36.63 -9.10 -1.08
C ASN A 43 -35.46 -8.64 -0.18
N ARG A 44 -35.30 -7.33 0.07
CA ARG A 44 -34.16 -6.75 0.82
C ARG A 44 -33.98 -7.25 2.26
N HIS A 45 -34.98 -7.92 2.81
CA HIS A 45 -35.01 -8.48 4.15
C HIS A 45 -34.38 -9.89 4.22
N GLN A 46 -34.23 -10.56 3.08
CA GLN A 46 -33.63 -11.89 3.00
C GLN A 46 -32.09 -11.85 3.04
N LEU A 47 -31.48 -12.97 3.40
CA LEU A 47 -30.02 -13.10 3.40
C LEU A 47 -29.48 -13.05 1.96
N PRO A 48 -28.29 -12.47 1.73
CA PRO A 48 -27.71 -12.39 0.39
C PRO A 48 -27.53 -13.74 -0.32
N LEU A 49 -27.44 -14.84 0.44
CA LEU A 49 -27.32 -16.20 -0.10
C LEU A 49 -28.65 -16.69 -0.69
N GLU A 50 -29.77 -16.40 -0.04
CA GLU A 50 -31.12 -16.75 -0.53
C GLU A 50 -31.46 -15.96 -1.80
N LEU A 51 -31.04 -14.69 -1.85
CA LEU A 51 -31.22 -13.84 -3.03
C LEU A 51 -30.49 -14.36 -4.26
N MET A 52 -29.48 -15.23 -4.13
CA MET A 52 -28.81 -15.81 -5.30
C MET A 52 -29.76 -16.65 -6.15
N GLN A 53 -30.76 -17.28 -5.55
CA GLN A 53 -31.76 -18.08 -6.27
C GLN A 53 -32.64 -17.20 -7.17
N LEU A 54 -32.85 -15.94 -6.78
CA LEU A 54 -33.66 -14.96 -7.51
C LEU A 54 -32.86 -14.20 -8.58
N PHE A 55 -31.53 -14.28 -8.56
CA PHE A 55 -30.65 -13.62 -9.52
C PHE A 55 -29.59 -14.59 -10.07
N PRO A 56 -29.97 -15.60 -10.88
CA PRO A 56 -29.06 -16.65 -11.36
C PRO A 56 -27.88 -16.10 -12.18
N ASP A 57 -28.06 -14.97 -12.85
CA ASP A 57 -27.02 -14.30 -13.65
C ASP A 57 -26.15 -13.33 -12.83
N ARG A 58 -26.37 -13.21 -11.50
CA ARG A 58 -25.65 -12.28 -10.63
C ARG A 58 -24.84 -13.04 -9.59
N SER A 59 -23.58 -12.65 -9.44
CA SER A 59 -22.74 -13.17 -8.36
C SER A 59 -23.18 -12.62 -7.00
N LEU A 60 -22.95 -13.41 -5.93
CA LEU A 60 -23.19 -13.00 -4.55
C LEU A 60 -22.59 -11.63 -4.19
N SER A 61 -21.40 -11.35 -4.71
CA SER A 61 -20.71 -10.07 -4.54
C SER A 61 -21.45 -8.92 -5.22
N SER A 62 -22.05 -9.15 -6.40
CA SER A 62 -22.88 -8.17 -7.11
C SER A 62 -24.14 -7.85 -6.31
N ILE A 63 -24.83 -8.88 -5.79
CA ILE A 63 -26.06 -8.74 -4.98
C ILE A 63 -25.77 -7.97 -3.68
N LYS A 64 -24.68 -8.32 -2.98
CA LYS A 64 -24.23 -7.59 -1.77
C LYS A 64 -23.98 -6.10 -2.06
N ASN A 65 -23.29 -5.80 -3.15
CA ASN A 65 -22.99 -4.42 -3.53
C ASN A 65 -24.26 -3.64 -3.92
N ALA A 66 -25.23 -4.28 -4.56
CA ALA A 66 -26.50 -3.68 -4.90
C ALA A 66 -27.36 -3.39 -3.67
N LEU A 67 -27.42 -4.31 -2.69
CA LEU A 67 -28.09 -4.05 -1.40
C LEU A 67 -27.49 -2.86 -0.66
N ILE A 68 -26.15 -2.71 -0.70
CA ILE A 68 -25.46 -1.55 -0.11
C ILE A 68 -25.89 -0.26 -0.81
N ARG A 69 -26.05 -0.26 -2.14
CA ARG A 69 -26.51 0.90 -2.92
C ARG A 69 -27.99 1.21 -2.64
N LEU A 70 -28.85 0.19 -2.53
CA LEU A 70 -30.26 0.34 -2.19
C LEU A 70 -30.46 0.98 -0.81
N LYS A 71 -29.66 0.57 0.18
CA LYS A 71 -29.70 1.17 1.53
C LYS A 71 -29.31 2.65 1.54
N ARG A 72 -28.53 3.10 0.54
CA ARG A 72 -28.08 4.50 0.41
C ARG A 72 -29.10 5.40 -0.28
N SER A 73 -29.97 4.87 -1.16
CA SER A 73 -30.99 5.66 -1.86
C SER A 73 -32.26 5.87 -1.04
N ASN A 74 -32.63 4.93 -0.17
CA ASN A 74 -33.95 4.88 0.49
C ASN A 74 -34.07 5.72 1.79
N GLY A 75 -33.35 6.83 1.93
CA GLY A 75 -33.57 7.77 3.05
C GLY A 75 -33.19 7.26 4.45
N GLN A 76 -32.41 6.19 4.59
CA GLN A 76 -31.53 6.01 5.76
C GLN A 76 -30.13 6.47 5.37
N GLY A 77 -29.99 7.79 5.23
CA GLY A 77 -28.72 8.48 5.05
C GLY A 77 -27.87 8.41 6.31
N THR A 78 -27.37 7.22 6.65
CA THR A 78 -26.06 7.11 7.28
C THR A 78 -25.16 6.38 6.30
N ARG A 79 -24.18 7.11 5.78
CA ARG A 79 -22.99 6.50 5.18
C ARG A 79 -22.55 5.36 6.12
N PRO A 80 -22.24 4.14 5.64
CA PRO A 80 -21.18 3.42 6.31
C PRO A 80 -19.94 4.28 6.07
N ALA A 81 -19.61 5.14 7.03
CA ALA A 81 -18.28 5.73 7.13
C ALA A 81 -17.33 4.55 6.90
N GLY A 82 -16.47 4.66 5.88
CA GLY A 82 -15.64 3.54 5.44
C GLY A 82 -14.91 2.99 6.65
N SER A 83 -15.17 1.75 7.05
CA SER A 83 -14.91 1.31 8.41
C SER A 83 -15.50 2.30 9.42
N ALA A 84 -16.62 1.95 10.06
CA ALA A 84 -16.82 2.46 11.39
C ALA A 84 -15.60 1.97 12.18
N SER A 85 -14.55 2.80 12.24
CA SER A 85 -13.84 3.05 13.48
C SER A 85 -14.98 3.21 14.46
N SER A 86 -15.37 2.11 15.13
CA SER A 86 -16.03 2.14 16.43
C SER A 86 -15.49 3.39 17.07
N LYS A 87 -16.34 4.42 17.31
CA LYS A 87 -15.90 5.71 17.86
C LYS A 87 -14.88 5.32 18.90
N LYS A 88 -13.59 5.54 18.64
CA LYS A 88 -12.56 4.94 19.49
C LYS A 88 -12.96 5.45 20.83
N VAL A 89 -13.38 4.57 21.74
CA VAL A 89 -13.66 4.96 23.11
C VAL A 89 -12.33 5.57 23.49
N THR A 90 -12.27 6.90 23.51
CA THR A 90 -11.08 7.63 23.88
C THR A 90 -11.04 7.44 25.37
N ILE A 91 -10.52 6.28 25.78
CA ILE A 91 -10.35 5.94 27.18
C ILE A 91 -9.59 7.12 27.76
N ALA A 92 -10.20 7.83 28.70
CA ALA A 92 -9.56 8.99 29.31
C ALA A 92 -8.25 8.54 29.95
N TRP A 93 -7.21 9.38 29.86
CA TRP A 93 -5.92 9.07 30.50
C TRP A 93 -6.06 9.24 32.01
N THR A 94 -5.80 8.17 32.76
CA THR A 94 -5.87 8.20 34.22
C THR A 94 -4.68 8.98 34.81
N LYS A 95 -4.79 9.39 36.08
CA LYS A 95 -3.67 10.04 36.78
C LYS A 95 -2.42 9.14 36.84
N SER A 96 -2.61 7.83 37.02
CA SER A 96 -1.52 6.85 37.05
C SER A 96 -0.85 6.68 35.68
N GLU A 97 -1.61 6.60 34.59
CA GLU A 97 -1.05 6.53 33.24
C GLU A 97 -0.26 7.80 32.87
N LYS A 98 -0.76 8.98 33.26
CA LYS A 98 -0.04 10.25 33.08
C LYS A 98 1.25 10.30 33.89
N ALA A 99 1.24 9.79 35.13
CA ALA A 99 2.44 9.72 35.96
C ALA A 99 3.54 8.84 35.34
N ILE A 100 3.17 7.75 34.66
CA ILE A 100 4.11 6.91 33.90
C ILE A 100 4.77 7.73 32.78
N LEU A 101 4.00 8.52 32.02
CA LEU A 101 4.53 9.38 30.98
C LEU A 101 5.46 10.46 31.56
N LEU A 102 5.00 11.20 32.57
CA LEU A 102 5.78 12.27 33.20
C LEU A 102 7.12 11.75 33.75
N ARG A 103 7.16 10.53 34.29
CA ARG A 103 8.36 9.97 34.91
C ARG A 103 9.34 9.36 33.91
N TRP A 104 8.84 8.70 32.85
CA TRP A 104 9.65 7.80 32.02
C TRP A 104 9.75 8.20 30.55
N TYR A 105 8.89 9.11 30.07
CA TYR A 105 8.82 9.45 28.66
C TYR A 105 10.04 10.24 28.18
N GLU A 106 10.66 11.08 29.01
CA GLU A 106 11.86 11.86 28.63
C GLU A 106 13.16 11.21 29.12
N THR A 107 13.08 10.42 30.19
CA THR A 107 14.23 10.25 31.10
C THR A 107 15.08 9.00 30.85
N SER A 108 14.52 7.88 30.35
CA SER A 108 15.34 6.65 30.18
C SER A 108 14.72 5.49 29.41
N LYS A 109 13.40 5.27 29.50
CA LYS A 109 12.82 4.01 28.99
C LYS A 109 12.59 4.03 27.49
N THR A 110 12.80 2.90 26.83
CA THR A 110 12.41 2.73 25.44
C THR A 110 10.88 2.82 25.31
N MET A 111 10.38 3.22 24.14
CA MET A 111 8.93 3.24 23.92
C MET A 111 8.30 1.84 24.06
N GLY A 112 9.06 0.77 23.82
CA GLY A 112 8.61 -0.60 24.07
C GLY A 112 8.30 -0.85 25.55
N GLU A 113 9.18 -0.43 26.45
CA GLU A 113 8.97 -0.55 27.89
C GLU A 113 7.81 0.32 28.38
N ILE A 114 7.64 1.53 27.83
CA ILE A 114 6.52 2.41 28.16
C ILE A 114 5.19 1.76 27.74
N LEU A 115 5.14 1.15 26.56
CA LEU A 115 3.96 0.41 26.09
C LEU A 115 3.67 -0.83 26.94
N ALA A 116 4.68 -1.51 27.45
CA ALA A 116 4.50 -2.63 28.37
C ALA A 116 3.88 -2.17 29.72
N MET A 117 4.21 -0.97 30.19
CA MET A 117 3.59 -0.37 31.38
C MET A 117 2.20 0.24 31.12
N LEU A 118 1.78 0.37 29.86
CA LEU A 118 0.51 0.96 29.43
C LEU A 118 -0.29 -0.03 28.56
N PRO A 119 -0.73 -1.19 29.13
CA PRO A 119 -1.43 -2.21 28.37
C PRO A 119 -2.71 -1.64 27.74
N GLY A 120 -2.93 -1.97 26.46
CA GLY A 120 -4.10 -1.49 25.70
C GLY A 120 -3.97 -0.07 25.12
N ARG A 121 -2.91 0.68 25.43
CA ARG A 121 -2.64 1.97 24.79
C ARG A 121 -1.82 1.79 23.51
N PRO A 122 -2.34 2.15 22.32
CA PRO A 122 -1.55 2.08 21.10
C PRO A 122 -0.47 3.17 21.10
N ARG A 123 0.69 2.89 20.51
CA ARG A 123 1.84 3.82 20.38
C ARG A 123 1.43 5.24 19.97
N ALA A 124 0.53 5.36 19.00
CA ALA A 124 0.02 6.67 18.54
C ALA A 124 -0.74 7.44 19.64
N SER A 125 -1.49 6.75 20.50
CA SER A 125 -2.18 7.37 21.64
C SER A 125 -1.19 7.85 22.71
N VAL A 126 -0.10 7.12 22.93
CA VAL A 126 0.96 7.49 23.87
C VAL A 126 1.64 8.78 23.40
N PHE A 127 2.00 8.88 22.12
CA PHE A 127 2.53 10.11 21.52
C PHE A 127 1.56 11.29 21.66
N ALA A 128 0.29 11.08 21.34
CA ALA A 128 -0.72 12.14 21.45
C ALA A 128 -0.90 12.63 22.90
N ALA A 129 -0.83 11.72 23.88
CA ALA A 129 -0.93 12.07 25.30
C ALA A 129 0.32 12.79 25.80
N ALA A 130 1.51 12.33 25.41
CA ALA A 130 2.77 12.98 25.74
C ALA A 130 2.84 14.40 25.17
N ASN A 131 2.45 14.59 23.91
CA ASN A 131 2.37 15.93 23.30
C ASN A 131 1.40 16.86 24.07
N LYS A 132 0.25 16.33 24.53
CA LYS A 132 -0.69 17.10 25.37
C LYS A 132 -0.12 17.44 26.76
N LEU A 133 0.83 16.66 27.26
CA LEU A 133 1.54 16.90 28.51
C LEU A 133 2.81 17.73 28.31
N GLY A 134 3.11 18.18 27.07
CA GLY A 134 4.32 18.93 26.76
C GLY A 134 5.60 18.10 26.84
N LEU A 135 5.49 16.77 26.77
CA LEU A 135 6.64 15.87 26.86
C LEU A 135 7.26 15.64 25.49
N PHE A 136 8.58 15.77 25.41
CA PHE A 136 9.31 15.66 24.15
C PHE A 136 10.20 14.44 24.11
N ARG A 137 10.18 13.77 22.96
CA ARG A 137 11.01 12.60 22.68
C ARG A 137 11.32 12.57 21.19
N PRO A 138 12.55 12.22 20.77
CA PRO A 138 12.88 12.11 19.35
C PRO A 138 11.95 11.09 18.66
N LEU A 139 11.35 11.44 17.52
CA LEU A 139 10.51 10.51 16.73
C LEU A 139 11.26 9.22 16.33
N SER A 140 12.59 9.26 16.41
CA SER A 140 13.52 8.21 16.05
C SER A 140 14.29 7.78 17.32
N ASP A 141 13.58 7.15 18.28
CA ASP A 141 14.11 6.58 19.55
C ASP A 141 15.18 5.49 19.36
N TRP A 142 16.12 5.62 18.43
CA TRP A 142 17.17 4.63 18.26
C TRP A 142 18.15 4.77 19.40
N THR A 143 18.15 3.76 20.27
CA THR A 143 19.16 3.64 21.32
C THR A 143 20.52 3.32 20.71
N GLU A 144 21.60 3.66 21.41
CA GLU A 144 22.96 3.33 20.96
C GLU A 144 23.11 1.81 20.75
N LYS A 145 22.46 1.00 21.60
CA LYS A 145 22.43 -0.46 21.44
C LYS A 145 21.77 -0.90 20.11
N GLU A 146 20.65 -0.30 19.73
CA GLU A 146 20.00 -0.61 18.45
C GLU A 146 20.82 -0.12 17.25
N ILE A 147 21.51 1.02 17.40
CA ILE A 147 22.44 1.54 16.39
C ILE A 147 23.63 0.60 16.23
N GLN A 148 24.18 0.08 17.32
CA GLN A 148 25.28 -0.87 17.30
C GLN A 148 24.87 -2.18 16.60
N ILE A 149 23.69 -2.71 16.93
CA ILE A 149 23.12 -3.88 16.24
C ILE A 149 22.98 -3.62 14.73
N LEU A 150 22.55 -2.41 14.33
CA LEU A 150 22.50 -2.04 12.92
C LEU A 150 23.90 -2.03 12.28
N LYS A 151 24.89 -1.39 12.91
CA LYS A 151 26.26 -1.33 12.38
C LYS A 151 26.86 -2.73 12.18
N ASP A 152 26.65 -3.62 13.14
CA ASP A 152 27.28 -4.95 13.15
C ASP A 152 26.58 -5.94 12.20
N HIS A 153 25.25 -5.91 12.15
CA HIS A 153 24.48 -6.96 11.47
C HIS A 153 23.83 -6.51 10.16
N TYR A 154 23.59 -5.21 9.94
CA TYR A 154 22.96 -4.73 8.70
C TYR A 154 23.78 -5.01 7.43
N PRO A 155 25.13 -4.96 7.43
CA PRO A 155 25.91 -5.31 6.24
C PRO A 155 25.66 -6.76 5.76
N LYS A 156 25.43 -7.70 6.67
CA LYS A 156 25.21 -9.11 6.34
C LYS A 156 23.74 -9.47 6.15
N GLU A 157 22.86 -8.95 6.99
CA GLU A 157 21.44 -9.34 7.06
C GLU A 157 20.51 -8.31 6.37
N GLY A 158 20.98 -7.08 6.16
CA GLY A 158 20.21 -5.95 5.65
C GLY A 158 18.88 -5.77 6.37
N PRO A 159 17.74 -5.58 5.67
CA PRO A 159 16.44 -5.39 6.30
C PRO A 159 15.99 -6.55 7.20
N ALA A 160 16.60 -7.73 7.12
CA ALA A 160 16.28 -8.86 7.98
C ALA A 160 16.80 -8.71 9.42
N VAL A 161 17.71 -7.76 9.68
CA VAL A 161 18.21 -7.45 11.03
C VAL A 161 17.10 -7.06 12.02
N VAL A 162 15.91 -6.71 11.50
CA VAL A 162 14.70 -6.48 12.31
C VAL A 162 14.40 -7.62 13.29
N LYS A 163 14.80 -8.87 12.99
CA LYS A 163 14.66 -10.02 13.90
C LYS A 163 15.41 -9.83 15.22
N ARG A 164 16.47 -9.00 15.22
CA ARG A 164 17.29 -8.66 16.39
C ARG A 164 16.86 -7.36 17.07
N LEU A 165 15.88 -6.65 16.49
CA LEU A 165 15.40 -5.35 16.94
C LEU A 165 13.91 -5.44 17.33
N PRO A 166 13.60 -5.97 18.53
CA PRO A 166 12.21 -6.14 18.95
C PRO A 166 11.47 -4.79 18.94
N GLY A 167 10.27 -4.78 18.36
CA GLY A 167 9.44 -3.57 18.25
C GLY A 167 9.81 -2.63 17.10
N ARG A 168 10.81 -2.95 16.27
CA ARG A 168 11.11 -2.23 15.02
C ARG A 168 10.50 -2.93 13.81
N GLN A 169 10.23 -2.16 12.76
CA GLN A 169 9.71 -2.68 11.50
C GLN A 169 10.79 -2.64 10.42
N ARG A 170 10.73 -3.56 9.45
CA ARG A 170 11.71 -3.62 8.33
C ARG A 170 11.91 -2.27 7.65
N ARG A 171 10.81 -1.55 7.40
CA ARG A 171 10.84 -0.22 6.75
C ARG A 171 11.60 0.80 7.59
N THR A 172 11.28 0.91 8.89
CA THR A 172 11.94 1.87 9.79
C THR A 172 13.42 1.54 9.99
N THR A 173 13.75 0.24 10.06
CA THR A 173 15.13 -0.24 10.16
C THR A 173 15.94 0.09 8.91
N SER A 174 15.36 -0.13 7.73
CA SER A 174 16.01 0.19 6.45
C SER A 174 16.23 1.69 6.28
N GLN A 175 15.26 2.51 6.70
CA GLN A 175 15.39 3.97 6.70
C GLN A 175 16.49 4.45 7.63
N LYS A 176 16.56 3.93 8.86
CA LYS A 176 17.63 4.29 9.80
C LYS A 176 19.00 3.86 9.29
N ALA A 177 19.13 2.64 8.77
CA ALA A 177 20.37 2.17 8.19
C ALA A 177 20.83 3.05 7.02
N ALA A 178 19.92 3.49 6.15
CA ALA A 178 20.23 4.45 5.10
C ALA A 178 20.70 5.80 5.64
N GLN A 179 20.09 6.32 6.71
CA GLN A 179 20.54 7.54 7.40
C GLN A 179 21.94 7.39 8.00
N LEU A 180 22.30 6.20 8.46
CA LEU A 180 23.61 5.86 9.00
C LEU A 180 24.63 5.49 7.90
N GLY A 181 24.27 5.58 6.61
CA GLY A 181 25.12 5.19 5.49
C GLY A 181 25.36 3.67 5.37
N LEU A 182 24.67 2.85 6.16
CA LEU A 182 24.82 1.39 6.16
C LEU A 182 24.15 0.79 4.92
N ARG A 183 24.89 -0.07 4.22
CA ARG A 183 24.41 -0.83 3.07
C ARG A 183 24.63 -2.31 3.31
N MET A 184 23.73 -3.13 2.79
CA MET A 184 23.97 -4.57 2.71
C MET A 184 25.15 -4.80 1.77
N ASN A 185 26.06 -5.70 2.17
CA ASN A 185 27.10 -6.28 1.33
C ASN A 185 26.41 -7.20 0.31
N SER A 186 25.74 -6.61 -0.67
CA SER A 186 25.23 -7.36 -1.80
C SER A 186 26.43 -7.77 -2.65
N SER A 187 26.77 -9.07 -2.63
CA SER A 187 27.70 -9.69 -3.58
C SER A 187 27.19 -9.63 -5.03
N THR A 188 25.97 -9.17 -5.25
CA THR A 188 25.51 -8.68 -6.55
C THR A 188 25.88 -7.22 -6.70
N PRO A 189 26.76 -6.87 -7.65
CA PRO A 189 26.96 -5.48 -8.03
C PRO A 189 25.58 -4.91 -8.36
N ARG A 190 25.20 -3.81 -7.72
CA ARG A 190 24.12 -2.99 -8.25
C ARG A 190 24.62 -2.54 -9.60
N HIS A 191 24.20 -3.24 -10.65
CA HIS A 191 24.58 -2.91 -12.01
C HIS A 191 24.04 -1.51 -12.24
N THR A 192 24.89 -0.51 -12.19
CA THR A 192 24.55 0.85 -12.61
C THR A 192 24.34 0.80 -14.12
N TRP A 193 23.40 1.58 -14.64
CA TRP A 193 23.27 1.69 -16.09
C TRP A 193 24.46 2.50 -16.58
N SER A 194 25.34 1.87 -17.36
CA SER A 194 26.47 2.55 -17.99
C SER A 194 25.99 3.48 -19.11
N PRO A 195 26.81 4.44 -19.59
CA PRO A 195 26.50 5.22 -20.78
C PRO A 195 26.12 4.35 -22.00
N GLU A 196 26.82 3.24 -22.20
CA GLU A 196 26.58 2.29 -23.28
C GLU A 196 25.24 1.55 -23.09
N ASP A 197 24.89 1.18 -21.85
CA ASP A 197 23.59 0.60 -21.53
C ASP A 197 22.44 1.58 -21.87
N TRP A 198 22.63 2.87 -21.60
CA TRP A 198 21.63 3.91 -21.93
C TRP A 198 21.48 4.10 -23.43
N GLU A 199 22.59 4.21 -24.16
CA GLU A 199 22.57 4.33 -25.61
C GLU A 199 21.91 3.10 -26.28
N ARG A 200 22.27 1.91 -25.79
CA ARG A 200 21.67 0.66 -26.25
C ARG A 200 20.18 0.61 -25.94
N LEU A 201 19.74 1.07 -24.78
CA LEU A 201 18.32 1.14 -24.44
C LEU A 201 17.56 2.14 -25.32
N GLU A 202 18.16 3.30 -25.59
CA GLU A 202 17.58 4.37 -26.41
C GLU A 202 17.32 3.94 -27.85
N LYS A 203 18.25 3.17 -28.44
CA LYS A 203 18.11 2.57 -29.78
C LYS A 203 16.97 1.54 -29.84
N HIS A 204 16.69 0.86 -28.72
CA HIS A 204 15.75 -0.28 -28.67
C HIS A 204 14.44 0.00 -27.93
N LEU A 205 14.09 1.27 -27.65
CA LEU A 205 12.83 1.63 -26.95
C LEU A 205 11.54 1.18 -27.66
N HIS A 206 11.64 0.84 -28.95
CA HIS A 206 10.55 0.35 -29.78
C HIS A 206 10.23 -1.14 -29.51
N LEU A 207 11.16 -1.89 -28.91
CA LEU A 207 10.98 -3.31 -28.61
C LEU A 207 10.04 -3.55 -27.42
N SER A 208 9.47 -4.75 -27.35
CA SER A 208 8.66 -5.19 -26.22
C SER A 208 9.53 -5.52 -25.00
N PHE A 209 8.95 -5.48 -23.80
CA PHE A 209 9.69 -5.78 -22.57
C PHE A 209 10.36 -7.17 -22.54
N PRO A 210 9.74 -8.25 -23.06
CA PRO A 210 10.42 -9.54 -23.18
C PRO A 210 11.64 -9.51 -24.12
N GLU A 211 11.57 -8.77 -25.23
CA GLU A 211 12.70 -8.60 -26.15
C GLU A 211 13.81 -7.76 -25.52
N LEU A 212 13.45 -6.68 -24.82
CA LEU A 212 14.40 -5.91 -24.01
C LEU A 212 15.05 -6.77 -22.91
N GLN A 213 14.31 -7.68 -22.28
CA GLN A 213 14.88 -8.58 -21.28
C GLN A 213 15.90 -9.55 -21.89
N ARG A 214 15.72 -9.98 -23.15
CA ARG A 214 16.73 -10.77 -23.86
C ARG A 214 17.99 -9.96 -24.19
N LEU A 215 17.86 -8.68 -24.51
CA LEU A 215 18.99 -7.78 -24.75
C LEU A 215 19.76 -7.42 -23.47
N PHE A 216 19.07 -7.47 -22.32
CA PHE A 216 19.61 -7.14 -21.00
C PHE A 216 19.37 -8.28 -20.00
N PRO A 217 20.01 -9.45 -20.17
CA PRO A 217 19.71 -10.66 -19.38
C PRO A 217 20.01 -10.52 -17.88
N GLY A 218 20.85 -9.56 -17.48
CA GLY A 218 21.12 -9.21 -16.08
C GLY A 218 20.16 -8.19 -15.46
N ARG A 219 19.14 -7.72 -16.21
CA ARG A 219 18.21 -6.68 -15.75
C ARG A 219 16.83 -7.27 -15.51
N SER A 220 16.25 -6.97 -14.35
CA SER A 220 14.86 -7.29 -14.08
C SER A 220 13.92 -6.46 -14.96
N LEU A 221 12.73 -7.00 -15.28
CA LEU A 221 11.70 -6.28 -16.02
C LEU A 221 11.34 -4.92 -15.38
N SER A 222 11.31 -4.86 -14.05
CA SER A 222 11.07 -3.62 -13.31
C SER A 222 12.20 -2.60 -13.52
N SER A 223 13.46 -3.05 -13.54
CA SER A 223 14.61 -2.18 -13.85
C SER A 223 14.50 -1.61 -15.27
N LEU A 224 14.18 -2.46 -16.26
CA LEU A 224 14.00 -2.05 -17.66
C LEU A 224 12.87 -1.05 -17.82
N LYS A 225 11.71 -1.31 -17.20
CA LYS A 225 10.57 -0.39 -17.22
C LYS A 225 10.93 0.98 -16.64
N ASN A 226 11.61 1.00 -15.50
CA ASN A 226 12.04 2.25 -14.86
C ASN A 226 13.09 2.99 -15.70
N ALA A 227 13.98 2.28 -16.40
CA ALA A 227 14.96 2.85 -17.29
C ALA A 227 14.29 3.47 -18.54
N CYS A 228 13.37 2.74 -19.20
CA CYS A 228 12.60 3.26 -20.33
C CYS A 228 11.80 4.52 -19.97
N ASN A 229 11.19 4.54 -18.78
CA ASN A 229 10.44 5.71 -18.31
C ASN A 229 11.35 6.93 -18.13
N ARG A 230 12.57 6.74 -17.60
CA ARG A 230 13.55 7.82 -17.44
C ARG A 230 13.99 8.41 -18.78
N VAL A 231 14.28 7.55 -19.75
CA VAL A 231 14.65 7.98 -21.12
C VAL A 231 13.50 8.76 -21.78
N ARG A 232 12.27 8.26 -21.67
CA ARG A 232 11.08 8.97 -22.19
C ARG A 232 10.85 10.31 -21.52
N ALA A 233 11.06 10.40 -20.20
CA ALA A 233 10.94 11.66 -19.47
C ALA A 233 12.02 12.68 -19.90
N ARG A 234 13.26 12.23 -20.15
CA ARG A 234 14.34 13.10 -20.66
C ARG A 234 14.00 13.68 -22.03
N ARG A 235 13.60 12.84 -22.99
CA ARG A 235 13.18 13.29 -24.34
C ARG A 235 12.01 14.27 -24.30
N LYS A 236 11.09 14.08 -23.35
CA LYS A 236 9.96 14.99 -23.16
C LYS A 236 10.43 16.36 -22.66
N ALA A 237 11.35 16.40 -21.69
CA ALA A 237 11.90 17.65 -21.17
C ALA A 237 12.73 18.42 -22.22
N GLU A 238 13.45 17.72 -23.09
CA GLU A 238 14.21 18.32 -24.21
C GLU A 238 13.32 18.92 -25.31
N TYR A 239 12.07 18.48 -25.42
CA TYR A 239 11.12 18.98 -26.42
C TYR A 239 10.22 20.11 -25.89
N GLU A 240 10.12 20.24 -24.56
CA GLU A 240 9.26 21.22 -23.87
C GLU A 240 10.05 22.41 -23.27
N GLY A 241 11.38 22.43 -23.40
CA GLY A 241 12.27 23.50 -22.94
C GLY A 241 12.96 24.19 -24.11
#